data_AF-A0A6N7WFH6-F1
#
_entry.id   AF-A0A6N7WFH6-F1
#
_cell.length_a   1.000
_cell.length_b   1.000
_cell.length_c   1.000
_cell.angle_alpha   90.00
_cell.angle_beta   90.00
_cell.angle_gamma   90.00
#
_symmetry.space_group_name_H-M   'P 1'
#
loop_
_entity.id
_entity.type
_entity.pdbx_description
1 polymer ?
#
loop_
_entity_poly.entity_id
_entity_poly.type
_entity_poly.pdbx_seq_one_letter_code
_entity_poly.pdbx_strand_id
1 'polypeptide(L)'
;MNTKKKVLLGVLAVIVIVVGIMFFVPMFNGSKDAAKTTPTSAPSVADNTPTATPQPTVDNSATSGSLQTPPEMQAVIDANQADLYGNEDGQLAQSYPSNLLPLYKVSGVGDSHDITTNNGNPGWTAVYGSTADTAELAQFYSDLMASAENFNAAGSDASTTITGTVDGCDISVTISPNNPQRTGLDYASSVSIFIEKVS
;
A
#
# COMPACT_ATOMS: atom_id res chain seq x y z
N MET A 1 25.63 21.23 -21.24
CA MET A 1 26.23 19.97 -20.74
C MET A 1 26.72 19.14 -21.93
N ASN A 2 28.04 18.96 -22.06
CA ASN A 2 28.67 18.40 -23.26
C ASN A 2 28.35 16.92 -23.45
N THR A 3 28.16 16.47 -24.69
CA THR A 3 27.72 15.12 -25.10
C THR A 3 28.51 13.99 -24.43
N LYS A 4 29.81 14.21 -24.16
CA LYS A 4 30.68 13.26 -23.44
C LYS A 4 30.22 12.98 -21.99
N LYS A 5 29.64 13.97 -21.30
CA LYS A 5 29.11 13.82 -19.93
C LYS A 5 27.79 13.03 -19.90
N LYS A 6 26.98 13.12 -20.97
CA LYS A 6 25.71 12.35 -21.09
C LYS A 6 25.96 10.86 -21.33
N VAL A 7 26.97 10.52 -22.14
CA VAL A 7 27.36 9.12 -22.40
C VAL A 7 27.95 8.47 -21.15
N LEU A 8 28.79 9.19 -20.39
CA LEU A 8 29.36 8.68 -19.14
C LEU A 8 28.30 8.40 -18.07
N LEU A 9 27.28 9.27 -17.95
CA LEU A 9 26.18 9.08 -17.01
C LEU A 9 25.31 7.86 -17.38
N GLY A 10 25.09 7.64 -18.69
CA GLY A 10 24.34 6.48 -19.18
C GLY A 10 25.05 5.15 -18.91
N VAL A 11 26.38 5.08 -19.06
CA VAL A 11 27.15 3.86 -18.75
C VAL A 11 27.16 3.58 -17.24
N LEU A 12 27.23 4.62 -16.40
CA LEU A 12 27.19 4.45 -14.94
C LEU A 12 25.83 3.91 -14.46
N ALA A 13 24.73 4.36 -15.05
CA ALA A 13 23.39 3.88 -14.73
C ALA A 13 23.19 2.39 -15.06
N VAL A 14 23.75 1.91 -16.18
CA VAL A 14 23.68 0.48 -16.56
C VAL A 14 24.48 -0.40 -15.60
N ILE A 15 25.64 0.06 -15.13
CA ILE A 15 26.47 -0.69 -14.16
C ILE A 15 25.74 -0.82 -12.81
N VAL A 16 25.07 0.24 -12.35
CA VAL A 16 24.28 0.20 -11.09
C VAL A 16 23.10 -0.77 -11.21
N ILE A 17 22.43 -0.83 -12.37
CA ILE A 17 21.35 -1.79 -12.60
C ILE A 17 21.89 -3.23 -12.57
N VAL A 18 22.99 -3.54 -13.25
CA VAL A 18 23.57 -4.90 -13.30
C VAL A 18 24.01 -5.39 -11.91
N VAL A 19 24.58 -4.51 -11.09
CA VAL A 19 24.95 -4.85 -9.70
C VAL A 19 23.72 -5.04 -8.81
N GLY A 20 22.65 -4.26 -9.04
CA GLY A 20 21.36 -4.42 -8.34
C GLY A 20 20.70 -5.77 -8.60
N ILE A 21 20.76 -6.31 -9.82
CA ILE A 21 20.21 -7.64 -10.14
C ILE A 21 21.02 -8.76 -9.47
N MET A 22 22.33 -8.60 -9.31
CA MET A 22 23.15 -9.61 -8.62
C MET A 22 22.89 -9.66 -7.11
N PHE A 23 22.46 -8.56 -6.48
CA PHE A 23 22.13 -8.53 -5.05
C PHE A 23 20.70 -9.02 -4.73
N PHE A 24 19.81 -9.15 -5.73
CA PHE A 24 18.45 -9.69 -5.56
C PHE A 24 18.27 -11.15 -6.00
N VAL A 25 19.33 -11.85 -6.42
CA VAL A 25 19.25 -13.24 -6.89
C VAL A 25 19.93 -14.22 -5.92
N PRO A 26 19.40 -14.36 -4.69
CA PRO A 26 19.37 -15.69 -4.15
C PRO A 26 18.02 -16.00 -3.50
N MET A 27 16.95 -16.15 -4.29
CA MET A 27 15.86 -17.04 -3.88
C MET A 27 14.94 -17.55 -5.00
N PHE A 28 15.48 -17.83 -6.18
CA PHE A 28 14.78 -18.71 -7.14
C PHE A 28 15.76 -19.75 -7.66
N ASN A 29 15.88 -20.87 -6.93
CA ASN A 29 16.37 -22.13 -7.50
C ASN A 29 15.94 -23.34 -6.64
N GLY A 30 15.10 -24.17 -7.24
CA GLY A 30 14.70 -25.51 -6.83
C GLY A 30 13.38 -25.83 -7.53
N SER A 31 13.27 -26.69 -8.55
CA SER A 31 14.17 -27.68 -9.10
C SER A 31 13.92 -27.84 -10.61
N LYS A 32 14.98 -28.20 -11.33
CA LYS A 32 14.94 -28.68 -12.72
C LYS A 32 14.53 -30.15 -12.73
N ASP A 33 13.64 -30.52 -13.65
CA ASP A 33 13.82 -31.73 -14.45
C ASP A 33 13.22 -31.52 -15.85
N ALA A 34 13.93 -32.06 -16.83
CA ALA A 34 13.80 -31.75 -18.24
C ALA A 34 13.04 -32.84 -19.01
N ALA A 35 12.46 -32.40 -20.14
CA ALA A 35 12.47 -33.05 -21.46
C ALA A 35 11.13 -33.62 -22.02
N LYS A 36 10.74 -33.02 -23.17
CA LYS A 36 10.54 -33.66 -24.50
C LYS A 36 9.09 -33.84 -25.06
N THR A 37 8.82 -32.98 -26.07
CA THR A 37 8.06 -33.11 -27.36
C THR A 37 6.57 -33.54 -27.45
N THR A 38 5.81 -32.66 -28.14
CA THR A 38 4.47 -32.64 -28.76
C THR A 38 4.10 -33.82 -29.70
N PRO A 39 2.89 -33.89 -30.36
CA PRO A 39 1.55 -33.29 -30.12
C PRO A 39 0.37 -34.31 -30.25
N THR A 40 -0.90 -33.91 -29.97
CA THR A 40 -2.12 -34.17 -30.79
C THR A 40 -3.44 -34.30 -30.00
N SER A 41 -4.48 -33.64 -30.55
CA SER A 41 -5.94 -33.78 -30.36
C SER A 41 -6.65 -32.93 -29.28
N ALA A 42 -7.31 -31.86 -29.74
CA ALA A 42 -8.58 -31.36 -29.22
C ALA A 42 -9.72 -32.33 -29.67
N PRO A 43 -10.81 -32.53 -28.91
CA PRO A 43 -11.80 -31.47 -28.66
C PRO A 43 -12.55 -31.53 -27.31
N SER A 44 -13.16 -30.39 -26.96
CA SER A 44 -14.55 -30.25 -26.47
C SER A 44 -14.64 -29.17 -25.39
N VAL A 45 -15.42 -28.13 -25.69
CA VAL A 45 -15.77 -27.03 -24.79
C VAL A 45 -16.65 -27.59 -23.68
N ALA A 46 -16.23 -27.46 -22.43
CA ALA A 46 -17.04 -27.70 -21.24
C ALA A 46 -16.99 -26.45 -20.34
N ASP A 47 -18.16 -26.04 -19.89
CA ASP A 47 -18.43 -24.90 -19.01
C ASP A 47 -17.49 -24.84 -17.80
N ASN A 48 -16.70 -23.78 -17.70
CA ASN A 48 -15.98 -23.42 -16.48
C ASN A 48 -16.73 -22.27 -15.79
N THR A 49 -17.84 -22.60 -15.15
CA THR A 49 -18.32 -21.79 -14.02
C THR A 49 -17.34 -22.02 -12.88
N PRO A 50 -16.68 -21.00 -12.28
CA PRO A 50 -15.82 -21.22 -11.13
C PRO A 50 -16.68 -21.67 -9.94
N THR A 51 -16.65 -22.95 -9.64
CA THR A 51 -17.12 -23.48 -8.35
C THR A 51 -16.19 -22.91 -7.28
N ALA A 52 -16.71 -22.02 -6.44
CA ALA A 52 -15.97 -21.47 -5.30
C ALA A 52 -15.55 -22.63 -4.38
N THR A 53 -14.25 -22.95 -4.39
CA THR A 53 -13.65 -23.78 -3.35
C THR A 53 -13.75 -22.98 -2.04
N PRO A 54 -14.36 -23.52 -0.97
CA PRO A 54 -14.37 -22.83 0.31
C PRO A 54 -12.94 -22.59 0.76
N GLN A 55 -12.59 -21.32 0.92
CA GLN A 55 -11.32 -20.88 1.49
C GLN A 55 -11.15 -21.53 2.86
N PRO A 56 -9.96 -22.06 3.21
CA PRO A 56 -9.73 -22.54 4.57
C PRO A 56 -9.99 -21.39 5.54
N THR A 57 -10.92 -21.60 6.47
CA THR A 57 -11.10 -20.71 7.61
C THR A 57 -9.84 -20.83 8.46
N VAL A 58 -8.88 -19.94 8.23
CA VAL A 58 -7.81 -19.71 9.20
C VAL A 58 -8.47 -18.91 10.31
N ASP A 59 -8.71 -19.59 11.43
CA ASP A 59 -9.06 -18.95 12.69
C ASP A 59 -7.86 -18.12 13.15
N ASN A 60 -7.80 -16.87 12.67
CA ASN A 60 -6.85 -15.89 13.16
C ASN A 60 -7.59 -14.95 14.12
N SER A 61 -7.99 -15.53 15.27
CA SER A 61 -8.17 -14.82 16.54
C SER A 61 -6.84 -14.20 17.04
N ALA A 62 -6.09 -13.54 16.15
CA ALA A 62 -5.07 -12.56 16.52
C ALA A 62 -5.82 -11.32 17.00
N THR A 63 -6.29 -11.45 18.25
CA THR A 63 -6.70 -10.40 19.16
C THR A 63 -6.07 -9.07 18.77
N SER A 64 -6.85 -8.21 18.10
CA SER A 64 -6.67 -6.77 18.24
C SER A 64 -6.87 -6.46 19.71
N GLY A 65 -5.79 -6.57 20.50
CA GLY A 65 -5.67 -5.72 21.68
C GLY A 65 -6.02 -4.32 21.19
N SER A 66 -7.07 -3.74 21.77
CA SER A 66 -7.75 -2.57 21.22
C SER A 66 -6.74 -1.46 21.01
N LEU A 67 -6.33 -1.23 19.76
CA LEU A 67 -5.41 -0.14 19.46
C LEU A 67 -6.05 1.14 19.99
N GLN A 68 -5.34 1.84 20.86
CA GLN A 68 -5.85 3.02 21.52
C GLN A 68 -5.55 4.23 20.66
N THR A 69 -6.60 4.83 20.11
CA THR A 69 -6.50 6.12 19.42
C THR A 69 -6.21 7.21 20.46
N PRO A 70 -5.08 7.94 20.35
CA PRO A 70 -4.80 9.06 21.23
C PRO A 70 -5.90 10.14 21.17
N PRO A 71 -6.20 10.84 22.27
CA PRO A 71 -7.27 11.85 22.31
C PRO A 71 -7.12 12.94 21.24
N GLU A 72 -5.89 13.35 20.93
CA GLU A 72 -5.61 14.36 19.91
C GLU A 72 -5.99 13.85 18.51
N MET A 73 -5.68 12.59 18.21
CA MET A 73 -6.09 11.96 16.96
C MET A 73 -7.61 11.82 16.88
N GLN A 74 -8.24 11.38 17.97
CA GLN A 74 -9.69 11.22 18.03
C GLN A 74 -10.41 12.54 17.75
N ALA A 75 -9.89 13.67 18.25
CA ALA A 75 -10.47 14.98 17.97
C ALA A 75 -10.43 15.33 16.47
N VAL A 76 -9.35 14.97 15.75
CA VAL A 76 -9.25 15.16 14.30
C VAL A 76 -10.23 14.23 13.57
N ILE A 77 -10.35 12.97 14.00
CA ILE A 77 -11.32 12.02 13.45
C ILE A 77 -12.75 12.55 13.62
N ASP A 78 -13.10 12.99 14.83
CA ASP A 78 -14.43 13.50 15.16
C ASP A 78 -14.78 14.77 14.36
N ALA A 79 -13.81 15.65 14.14
CA ALA A 79 -14.00 16.86 13.35
C ALA A 79 -14.26 16.59 11.86
N ASN A 80 -13.84 15.43 11.34
CA ASN A 80 -13.89 15.10 9.92
C ASN A 80 -14.85 13.94 9.59
N GLN A 81 -15.67 13.47 10.53
CA GLN A 81 -16.51 12.27 10.38
C GLN A 81 -17.32 12.20 9.07
N ALA A 82 -17.83 13.34 8.58
CA ALA A 82 -18.63 13.40 7.36
C ALA A 82 -17.84 13.08 6.08
N ASP A 83 -16.51 13.24 6.13
CA ASP A 83 -15.59 13.03 5.01
C ASP A 83 -14.79 11.71 5.15
N LEU A 84 -15.01 10.95 6.24
CA LEU A 84 -14.35 9.67 6.47
C LEU A 84 -15.08 8.53 5.76
N TYR A 85 -14.30 7.57 5.27
CA TYR A 85 -14.84 6.40 4.59
C TYR A 85 -15.47 5.38 5.55
N GLY A 86 -16.73 5.02 5.31
CA GLY A 86 -17.52 4.14 6.18
C GLY A 86 -17.31 2.62 5.96
N ASN A 87 -16.57 2.19 4.93
CA ASN A 87 -16.31 0.78 4.60
C ASN A 87 -17.57 -0.14 4.58
N GLU A 88 -18.74 0.38 4.20
CA GLU A 88 -20.01 -0.35 4.18
C GLU A 88 -20.04 -1.46 3.11
N ASP A 89 -19.25 -1.27 2.06
CA ASP A 89 -19.01 -2.17 0.93
C ASP A 89 -17.92 -3.23 1.22
N GLY A 90 -17.24 -3.13 2.37
CA GLY A 90 -16.24 -4.10 2.82
C GLY A 90 -14.98 -4.14 1.96
N GLN A 91 -14.57 -3.01 1.39
CA GLN A 91 -13.35 -2.94 0.56
C GLN A 91 -12.05 -2.94 1.36
N LEU A 92 -12.09 -2.61 2.65
CA LEU A 92 -10.92 -2.71 3.52
C LEU A 92 -10.76 -4.10 4.11
N ALA A 93 -9.49 -4.49 4.33
CA ALA A 93 -9.16 -5.66 5.12
C ALA A 93 -9.88 -5.61 6.49
N GLN A 94 -10.38 -6.75 6.96
CA GLN A 94 -11.17 -6.80 8.21
C GLN A 94 -10.38 -6.30 9.42
N SER A 95 -9.06 -6.49 9.42
CA SER A 95 -8.17 -6.02 10.49
C SER A 95 -7.60 -4.62 10.29
N TYR A 96 -8.01 -3.89 9.24
CA TYR A 96 -7.55 -2.52 9.04
C TYR A 96 -7.96 -1.63 10.24
N PRO A 97 -7.01 -0.89 10.85
CA PRO A 97 -7.28 -0.13 12.07
C PRO A 97 -7.91 1.24 11.77
N SER A 98 -9.18 1.25 11.33
CA SER A 98 -9.90 2.48 10.93
C SER A 98 -10.04 3.51 12.05
N ASN A 99 -9.97 3.10 13.32
CA ASN A 99 -9.99 4.01 14.45
C ASN A 99 -8.66 4.75 14.65
N LEU A 100 -7.54 4.21 14.14
CA LEU A 100 -6.21 4.80 14.24
C LEU A 100 -5.90 5.66 13.01
N LEU A 101 -6.23 5.16 11.82
CA LEU A 101 -5.88 5.80 10.56
C LEU A 101 -7.04 5.70 9.55
N PRO A 102 -8.10 6.51 9.70
CA PRO A 102 -9.21 6.49 8.75
C PRO A 102 -8.79 6.98 7.35
N LEU A 103 -9.57 6.58 6.35
CA LEU A 103 -9.41 7.08 4.98
C LEU A 103 -10.26 8.35 4.78
N TYR A 104 -9.68 9.38 4.17
CA TYR A 104 -10.27 10.70 4.04
C TYR A 104 -10.64 11.01 2.58
N LYS A 105 -11.88 11.46 2.36
CA LYS A 105 -12.42 11.85 1.04
C LYS A 105 -12.20 10.81 -0.05
N VAL A 106 -12.52 9.56 0.24
CA VAL A 106 -12.32 8.43 -0.67
C VAL A 106 -13.25 8.53 -1.89
N SER A 107 -12.67 8.46 -3.09
CA SER A 107 -13.37 8.27 -4.37
C SER A 107 -13.48 6.78 -4.72
N GLY A 108 -12.49 5.97 -4.34
CA GLY A 108 -12.56 4.51 -4.42
C GLY A 108 -11.32 3.83 -3.83
N VAL A 109 -11.51 2.67 -3.19
CA VAL A 109 -10.42 1.82 -2.70
C VAL A 109 -9.92 0.94 -3.84
N GLY A 110 -8.62 1.01 -4.11
CA GLY A 110 -7.97 0.23 -5.16
C GLY A 110 -7.45 -1.12 -4.68
N ASP A 111 -6.92 -1.18 -3.46
CA ASP A 111 -6.38 -2.39 -2.83
C ASP A 111 -6.38 -2.24 -1.30
N SER A 112 -6.61 -3.33 -0.59
CA SER A 112 -6.44 -3.41 0.87
C SER A 112 -6.32 -4.86 1.32
N HIS A 113 -5.27 -5.16 2.08
CA HIS A 113 -5.03 -6.50 2.58
C HIS A 113 -4.12 -6.49 3.83
N ASP A 114 -4.21 -7.57 4.60
CA ASP A 114 -3.28 -7.84 5.69
C ASP A 114 -1.93 -8.29 5.12
N ILE A 115 -0.84 -7.97 5.82
CA ILE A 115 0.51 -8.37 5.46
C ILE A 115 1.26 -8.93 6.67
N THR A 116 2.31 -9.69 6.38
CA THR A 116 3.38 -9.99 7.33
C THR A 116 4.66 -9.41 6.77
N THR A 117 5.31 -8.52 7.51
CA THR A 117 6.54 -7.86 7.05
C THR A 117 7.72 -8.83 7.08
N ASN A 118 8.84 -8.42 6.49
CA ASN A 118 10.08 -9.21 6.51
C ASN A 118 10.60 -9.46 7.93
N ASN A 119 10.19 -8.63 8.90
CA ASN A 119 10.53 -8.78 10.32
C ASN A 119 9.61 -9.78 11.04
N GLY A 120 8.63 -10.36 10.34
CA GLY A 120 7.62 -11.26 10.91
C GLY A 120 6.47 -10.53 11.61
N ASN A 121 6.45 -9.20 11.56
CA ASN A 121 5.42 -8.39 12.20
C ASN A 121 4.13 -8.38 11.36
N PRO A 122 2.95 -8.46 11.99
CA PRO A 122 1.69 -8.25 11.30
C PRO A 122 1.53 -6.78 10.91
N GLY A 123 0.85 -6.53 9.79
CA GLY A 123 0.59 -5.20 9.30
C GLY A 123 -0.55 -5.15 8.29
N TRP A 124 -0.76 -3.97 7.70
CA TRP A 124 -1.82 -3.67 6.77
C TRP A 124 -1.34 -2.74 5.66
N THR A 125 -1.91 -2.91 4.47
CA THR A 125 -1.78 -1.95 3.38
C THR A 125 -3.15 -1.52 2.89
N ALA A 126 -3.23 -0.28 2.40
CA ALA A 126 -4.38 0.22 1.68
C ALA A 126 -3.95 1.22 0.61
N VAL A 127 -4.57 1.16 -0.56
CA VAL A 127 -4.37 2.12 -1.65
C VAL A 127 -5.73 2.63 -2.09
N TYR A 128 -5.90 3.94 -2.17
CA TYR A 128 -7.16 4.54 -2.59
C TYR A 128 -6.95 5.83 -3.39
N GLY A 129 -7.95 6.15 -4.22
CA GLY A 129 -8.07 7.45 -4.86
C GLY A 129 -8.91 8.38 -4.00
N SER A 130 -8.49 9.63 -3.86
CA SER A 130 -9.19 10.66 -3.09
C SER A 130 -9.71 11.79 -3.99
N THR A 131 -10.88 12.34 -3.66
CA THR A 131 -11.40 13.56 -4.29
C THR A 131 -10.66 14.82 -3.83
N ALA A 132 -9.93 14.75 -2.70
CA ALA A 132 -9.11 15.84 -2.19
C ALA A 132 -7.79 15.98 -2.94
N ASP A 133 -7.29 17.21 -3.02
CA ASP A 133 -5.95 17.46 -3.55
C ASP A 133 -4.85 17.03 -2.56
N THR A 134 -3.60 16.99 -3.05
CA THR A 134 -2.48 16.48 -2.26
C THR A 134 -2.16 17.35 -1.06
N ALA A 135 -2.43 18.66 -1.13
CA ALA A 135 -2.15 19.58 -0.03
C ALA A 135 -3.17 19.40 1.09
N GLU A 136 -4.45 19.26 0.75
CA GLU A 136 -5.51 18.98 1.70
C GLU A 136 -5.27 17.63 2.42
N LEU A 137 -4.94 16.57 1.67
CA LEU A 137 -4.62 15.28 2.26
C LEU A 137 -3.39 15.33 3.16
N ALA A 138 -2.34 16.03 2.71
CA ALA A 138 -1.12 16.16 3.50
C ALA A 138 -1.40 16.90 4.82
N GLN A 139 -2.26 17.92 4.79
CA GLN A 139 -2.68 18.63 5.98
C GLN A 139 -3.48 17.72 6.93
N PHE A 140 -4.51 17.03 6.42
CA PHE A 140 -5.31 16.11 7.22
C PHE A 140 -4.46 15.06 7.93
N TYR A 141 -3.60 14.35 7.20
CA TYR A 141 -2.76 13.29 7.78
C TYR A 141 -1.63 13.83 8.67
N SER A 142 -1.16 15.06 8.44
CA SER A 142 -0.21 15.72 9.34
C SER A 142 -0.88 16.10 10.66
N ASP A 143 -2.09 16.66 10.61
CA ASP A 143 -2.86 17.01 11.81
C ASP A 143 -3.26 15.75 12.59
N LEU A 144 -3.71 14.71 11.88
CA LEU A 144 -4.06 13.42 12.46
C LEU A 144 -2.87 12.77 13.17
N MET A 145 -1.66 12.84 12.61
CA MET A 145 -0.47 12.20 13.19
C MET A 145 0.44 13.16 13.97
N ALA A 146 -0.02 14.38 14.28
CA ALA A 146 0.80 15.42 14.90
C ALA A 146 1.36 15.02 16.28
N SER A 147 0.63 14.17 17.02
CA SER A 147 1.03 13.64 18.33
C SER A 147 1.77 12.30 18.26
N ALA A 148 2.03 11.76 17.07
CA ALA A 148 2.72 10.49 16.89
C ALA A 148 4.19 10.60 17.33
N GLU A 149 4.73 9.50 17.86
CA GLU A 149 6.16 9.40 18.11
C GLU A 149 6.90 9.37 16.77
N ASN A 150 8.11 9.95 16.74
CA ASN A 150 8.94 10.01 15.53
C ASN A 150 8.22 10.62 14.30
N PHE A 151 7.24 11.52 14.53
CA PHE A 151 6.51 12.19 13.47
C PHE A 151 7.46 12.86 12.47
N ASN A 152 7.23 12.61 11.19
CA ASN A 152 7.94 13.25 10.09
C ASN A 152 7.00 13.43 8.90
N ALA A 153 7.06 14.59 8.27
CA ALA A 153 6.41 14.88 7.00
C ALA A 153 7.47 15.38 6.01
N ALA A 154 7.68 14.62 4.93
CA ALA A 154 8.63 14.93 3.89
C ALA A 154 7.91 15.09 2.55
N GLY A 155 8.00 16.29 1.97
CA GLY A 155 7.37 16.63 0.69
C GLY A 155 8.38 16.75 -0.45
N SER A 156 7.91 16.45 -1.65
CA SER A 156 8.55 16.75 -2.93
C SER A 156 7.49 17.13 -3.96
N ASP A 157 7.90 17.59 -5.14
CA ASP A 157 6.96 17.84 -6.25
C ASP A 157 6.24 16.56 -6.72
N ALA A 158 6.78 15.38 -6.40
CA ALA A 158 6.24 14.09 -6.82
C ALA A 158 5.27 13.47 -5.79
N SER A 159 5.53 13.65 -4.51
CA SER A 159 4.74 13.07 -3.42
C SER A 159 5.08 13.69 -2.06
N THR A 160 4.14 13.57 -1.13
CA THR A 160 4.36 13.80 0.31
C THR A 160 4.27 12.48 1.05
N THR A 161 5.24 12.20 1.90
CA THR A 161 5.24 11.03 2.78
C THR A 161 5.19 11.51 4.23
N ILE A 162 4.26 10.95 5.01
CA ILE A 162 4.06 11.26 6.42
C ILE A 162 4.22 9.96 7.19
N THR A 163 5.08 9.96 8.20
CA THR A 163 5.38 8.78 9.02
C THR A 163 5.28 9.10 10.50
N GLY A 164 5.01 8.09 11.30
CA GLY A 164 5.05 8.18 12.76
C GLY A 164 4.68 6.85 13.40
N THR A 165 4.90 6.76 14.71
CA THR A 165 4.53 5.59 15.52
C THR A 165 3.39 5.97 16.45
N VAL A 166 2.30 5.20 16.43
CA VAL A 166 1.15 5.37 17.34
C VAL A 166 0.73 4.02 17.89
N ASP A 167 0.64 3.93 19.22
CA ASP A 167 0.22 2.73 19.94
C ASP A 167 0.92 1.44 19.47
N GLY A 168 2.25 1.53 19.33
CA GLY A 168 3.07 0.41 18.87
C GLY A 168 2.87 0.05 17.40
N CYS A 169 2.31 0.94 16.57
CA CYS A 169 2.21 0.76 15.12
C CYS A 169 3.05 1.81 14.39
N ASP A 170 3.98 1.37 13.55
CA ASP A 170 4.67 2.23 12.60
C ASP A 170 3.76 2.47 11.40
N ILE A 171 3.47 3.74 11.13
CA ILE A 171 2.56 4.20 10.09
C ILE A 171 3.35 4.97 9.03
N SER A 172 3.05 4.70 7.77
CA SER A 172 3.53 5.47 6.63
C SER A 172 2.38 5.75 5.66
N VAL A 173 2.14 7.03 5.40
CA VAL A 173 1.15 7.53 4.45
C VAL A 173 1.89 8.23 3.32
N THR A 174 1.74 7.76 2.09
CA THR A 174 2.30 8.40 0.89
C THR A 174 1.17 8.95 0.03
N ILE A 175 1.24 10.23 -0.28
CA ILE A 175 0.24 11.01 -1.01
C ILE A 175 0.91 11.50 -2.29
N SER A 176 0.32 11.21 -3.44
CA SER A 176 0.80 11.66 -4.74
C SER A 176 -0.35 12.24 -5.56
N PRO A 177 -0.06 13.20 -6.46
CA PRO A 177 -1.07 13.66 -7.41
C PRO A 177 -1.50 12.49 -8.28
N ASN A 178 -2.75 12.51 -8.75
CA ASN A 178 -3.19 11.48 -9.69
C ASN A 178 -2.29 11.46 -10.93
N ASN A 179 -1.99 10.25 -11.43
CA ASN A 179 -1.20 10.09 -12.63
C ASN A 179 -1.94 10.71 -13.83
N PRO A 180 -1.39 11.74 -14.49
CA PRO A 180 -2.05 12.42 -15.60
C PRO A 180 -2.29 11.51 -16.81
N GLN A 181 -1.64 10.36 -16.88
CA GLN A 181 -1.84 9.36 -17.93
C GLN A 181 -3.03 8.43 -17.67
N ARG A 182 -3.57 8.40 -16.44
CA ARG A 182 -4.78 7.63 -16.10
C ARG A 182 -6.00 8.53 -16.24
N THR A 183 -6.42 8.72 -17.48
CA THR A 183 -7.62 9.51 -17.81
C THR A 183 -8.90 8.73 -17.48
N GLY A 184 -9.94 9.42 -17.01
CA GLY A 184 -11.23 8.82 -16.66
C GLY A 184 -11.39 8.35 -15.22
N LEU A 185 -10.45 8.69 -14.33
CA LEU A 185 -10.56 8.46 -12.89
C LEU A 185 -10.98 9.75 -12.20
N ASP A 186 -12.04 9.69 -11.39
CA ASP A 186 -12.63 10.83 -10.69
C ASP A 186 -11.98 11.08 -9.33
N TYR A 187 -10.65 11.02 -9.30
CA TYR A 187 -9.87 11.31 -8.10
C TYR A 187 -8.71 12.26 -8.40
N ALA A 188 -8.50 13.23 -7.50
CA ALA A 188 -7.46 14.26 -7.60
C ALA A 188 -6.10 13.75 -7.14
N SER A 189 -6.09 12.83 -6.16
CA SER A 189 -4.87 12.31 -5.54
C SER A 189 -4.93 10.80 -5.33
N SER A 190 -3.76 10.16 -5.29
CA SER A 190 -3.59 8.76 -4.90
C SER A 190 -2.94 8.71 -3.52
N VAL A 191 -3.44 7.82 -2.66
CA VAL A 191 -2.92 7.63 -1.30
C VAL A 191 -2.56 6.16 -1.11
N SER A 192 -1.38 5.91 -0.55
CA SER A 192 -0.91 4.59 -0.15
C SER A 192 -0.60 4.61 1.34
N ILE A 193 -1.15 3.65 2.07
CA ILE A 193 -0.99 3.49 3.50
C ILE A 193 -0.29 2.16 3.76
N PHE A 194 0.65 2.21 4.69
CA PHE A 194 1.32 1.05 5.26
C PHE A 194 1.32 1.19 6.78
N ILE A 195 0.93 0.13 7.48
CA ILE A 195 0.89 0.05 8.94
C ILE A 195 1.56 -1.26 9.36
N GLU A 196 2.53 -1.21 10.26
CA GLU A 196 3.22 -2.37 10.82
C GLU A 196 3.16 -2.32 12.34
N LYS A 197 2.76 -3.42 13.00
CA LYS A 197 2.87 -3.53 14.46
C LYS A 197 4.34 -3.74 14.85
N VAL A 198 4.81 -2.93 15.78
CA VAL A 198 6.13 -3.05 16.39
C VAL A 198 6.00 -4.00 17.57
N SER A 199 6.69 -5.15 17.48
CA SER A 199 6.73 -6.19 18.52
C SER A 199 7.67 -5.84 19.68
#